data_AF-A0A168GG93-F1
#
_entry.id   AF-A0A168GG93-F1
#
_cell.length_a   1.000
_cell.length_b   1.000
_cell.length_c   1.000
_cell.angle_alpha   90.00
_cell.angle_beta   90.00
_cell.angle_gamma   90.00
#
_symmetry.space_group_name_H-M   'P 1'
#
loop_
_entity.id
_entity.type
_entity.pdbx_description
1 polymer ?
#
loop_
_entity_poly.entity_id
_entity_poly.type
_entity_poly.pdbx_seq_one_letter_code
_entity_poly.pdbx_strand_id
1 'polypeptide(L)'
;MAPPQEPIHIDSASYASSAADLHSKDDDFKLSDLIQSIHHVLGDEGLDSERIDAQKIIQLMEKYSSNSVDWNQYTLFDHSRAYTRNLIDDGNGKFNLMILAWSKGQKSPIHDHSGSHCVMKILDGELQETLFNWPSSGEQQDEEVPVCADITESSAAPASNTDQHLNGQPLAVSKNTVYQPNQVTYVHDNIGLHRISNPSTERGAVSLHLYTPPYQMCKTFEENTGKARSSGVCSFYSINGQRIQK
;
A
#
# COMPACT_ATOMS: atom_id res chain seq x y z
N MET A 1 12.74 2.39 -55.31
CA MET A 1 12.73 3.84 -55.04
C MET A 1 11.32 4.34 -55.33
N ALA A 2 10.55 4.61 -54.29
CA ALA A 2 9.18 5.12 -54.43
C ALA A 2 9.20 6.65 -54.66
N PRO A 3 8.26 7.22 -55.41
CA PRO A 3 8.20 8.66 -55.62
C PRO A 3 7.68 9.39 -54.36
N PRO A 4 8.08 10.65 -54.14
CA PRO A 4 7.70 11.42 -52.95
C PRO A 4 6.21 11.81 -52.98
N GLN A 5 5.54 11.70 -51.84
CA GLN A 5 4.18 12.22 -51.65
C GLN A 5 4.23 13.71 -51.28
N GLU A 6 3.40 14.51 -51.94
CA GLU A 6 3.19 15.93 -51.64
C GLU A 6 2.33 16.12 -50.36
N PRO A 7 2.53 17.22 -49.60
CA PRO A 7 1.80 17.49 -48.37
C PRO A 7 0.38 18.01 -48.62
N ILE A 8 -0.60 17.40 -47.93
CA ILE A 8 -1.99 17.85 -47.91
C ILE A 8 -2.13 18.99 -46.88
N HIS A 9 -2.42 20.20 -47.37
CA HIS A 9 -2.89 21.32 -46.55
C HIS A 9 -4.34 21.10 -46.15
N ILE A 10 -4.65 21.27 -44.86
CA ILE A 10 -6.03 21.45 -44.37
C ILE A 10 -6.02 22.69 -43.48
N ASP A 11 -6.56 23.79 -44.02
CA ASP A 11 -7.03 24.92 -43.22
C ASP A 11 -8.54 24.76 -43.00
N SER A 12 -8.98 24.82 -41.75
CA SER A 12 -10.34 25.30 -41.45
C SER A 12 -10.42 25.83 -40.02
N ALA A 13 -10.33 27.15 -39.90
CA ALA A 13 -10.90 27.87 -38.79
C ALA A 13 -12.43 27.89 -38.93
N SER A 14 -13.16 27.46 -37.90
CA SER A 14 -14.42 28.07 -37.41
C SER A 14 -15.22 27.07 -36.57
N TYR A 15 -15.04 27.12 -35.25
CA TYR A 15 -16.10 26.92 -34.25
C TYR A 15 -15.61 27.58 -32.96
N ALA A 16 -15.71 28.92 -32.92
CA ALA A 16 -15.69 29.65 -31.66
C ALA A 16 -17.08 29.49 -31.04
N SER A 17 -17.19 28.64 -30.02
CA SER A 17 -18.32 28.63 -29.09
C SER A 17 -17.78 28.55 -27.68
N SER A 18 -18.30 29.43 -26.84
CA SER A 18 -17.86 29.80 -25.51
C SER A 18 -17.68 28.61 -24.56
N ALA A 19 -16.45 28.43 -24.09
CA ALA A 19 -16.14 27.75 -22.82
C ALA A 19 -14.96 28.46 -22.12
N ALA A 20 -14.93 29.78 -22.21
CA ALA A 20 -14.26 30.57 -21.17
C ALA A 20 -15.21 30.60 -19.97
N ASP A 21 -14.65 30.40 -18.77
CA ASP A 21 -15.29 30.39 -17.45
C ASP A 21 -15.92 29.08 -16.98
N LEU A 22 -15.07 28.08 -16.73
CA LEU A 22 -15.07 27.26 -15.49
C LEU A 22 -13.66 26.67 -15.27
N HIS A 23 -12.63 27.52 -15.10
CA HIS A 23 -11.42 27.09 -14.38
C HIS A 23 -11.69 27.30 -12.88
N SER A 24 -12.19 26.27 -12.21
CA SER A 24 -12.36 26.28 -10.75
C SER A 24 -11.00 26.32 -10.08
N LYS A 25 -10.86 27.21 -9.09
CA LYS A 25 -9.68 27.47 -8.26
C LYS A 25 -9.25 26.29 -7.38
N ASP A 26 -8.86 25.16 -7.97
CA ASP A 26 -8.43 23.95 -7.25
C ASP A 26 -6.96 23.55 -7.51
N ASP A 27 -6.20 24.39 -8.24
CA ASP A 27 -4.81 24.14 -8.64
C ASP A 27 -3.75 24.33 -7.52
N ASP A 28 -4.15 24.54 -6.27
CA ASP A 28 -3.25 25.12 -5.25
C ASP A 28 -2.84 24.15 -4.12
N PHE A 29 -3.28 22.89 -4.12
CA PHE A 29 -2.85 21.90 -3.11
C PHE A 29 -1.93 20.84 -3.71
N LYS A 30 -0.62 21.06 -3.57
CA LYS A 30 0.46 20.24 -4.15
C LYS A 30 0.91 19.14 -3.20
N LEU A 31 1.76 18.23 -3.69
CA LEU A 31 2.38 17.21 -2.84
C LEU A 31 3.15 17.81 -1.65
N SER A 32 3.79 18.98 -1.83
CA SER A 32 4.48 19.68 -0.73
C SER A 32 3.51 20.12 0.37
N ASP A 33 2.33 20.59 0.00
CA ASP A 33 1.30 21.05 0.94
C ASP A 33 0.67 19.84 1.66
N LEU A 34 0.52 18.72 0.95
CA LEU A 34 0.13 17.43 1.54
C LEU A 34 1.14 16.99 2.61
N ILE A 35 2.44 16.97 2.29
CA ILE A 35 3.51 16.59 3.22
C ILE A 35 3.47 17.48 4.47
N GLN A 36 3.42 18.81 4.29
CA GLN A 36 3.34 19.75 5.40
C GLN A 36 2.09 19.53 6.26
N SER A 37 0.94 19.26 5.63
CA SER A 37 -0.31 18.98 6.34
C SER A 37 -0.25 17.67 7.13
N ILE A 38 0.40 16.64 6.60
CA ILE A 38 0.61 15.36 7.29
C ILE A 38 1.50 15.57 8.53
N HIS A 39 2.61 16.31 8.42
CA HIS A 39 3.44 16.68 9.57
C HIS A 39 2.63 17.42 10.64
N HIS A 40 1.77 18.37 10.24
CA HIS A 40 0.89 19.05 11.19
C HIS A 40 -0.12 18.10 11.87
N VAL A 41 -0.71 17.16 11.13
CA VAL A 41 -1.70 16.20 11.67
C VAL A 41 -1.07 15.12 12.53
N LEU A 42 0.16 14.69 12.24
CA LEU A 42 0.89 13.66 12.98
C LEU A 42 1.83 14.24 14.06
N GLY A 43 1.98 15.57 14.05
CA GLY A 43 2.71 16.37 15.01
C GLY A 43 4.23 16.35 14.79
N ASP A 44 4.85 17.53 14.78
CA ASP A 44 6.32 17.69 14.79
C ASP A 44 6.92 17.31 16.17
N GLU A 45 6.16 17.52 17.26
CA GLU A 45 6.59 17.32 18.65
C GLU A 45 5.98 16.06 19.32
N GLY A 46 5.39 15.17 18.51
CA GLY A 46 4.85 13.89 18.98
C GLY A 46 3.38 13.95 19.40
N LEU A 47 2.51 13.39 18.56
CA LEU A 47 1.26 12.85 19.07
C LEU A 47 1.56 11.51 19.75
N ASP A 48 1.22 11.43 21.02
CA ASP A 48 1.15 10.17 21.76
C ASP A 48 0.34 9.17 20.92
N SER A 49 0.96 8.01 20.68
CA SER A 49 0.59 6.96 19.72
C SER A 49 -0.82 6.38 19.87
N GLU A 50 -1.63 6.85 20.81
CA GLU A 50 -2.94 6.28 21.15
C GLU A 50 -4.13 6.94 20.42
N ARG A 51 -3.93 7.99 19.61
CA ARG A 51 -5.04 8.71 18.94
C ARG A 51 -4.76 9.14 17.49
N ILE A 52 -4.07 8.33 16.70
CA ILE A 52 -3.93 8.62 15.26
C ILE A 52 -5.31 8.47 14.61
N ASP A 53 -5.90 9.61 14.25
CA ASP A 53 -7.13 9.66 13.46
C ASP A 53 -6.78 9.46 11.98
N ALA A 54 -6.77 8.21 11.54
CA ALA A 54 -6.50 7.84 10.15
C ALA A 54 -7.43 8.56 9.16
N GLN A 55 -8.64 8.98 9.59
CA GLN A 55 -9.58 9.67 8.74
C GLN A 55 -9.06 11.04 8.28
N LYS A 56 -8.30 11.75 9.13
CA LYS A 56 -7.67 13.02 8.75
C LYS A 56 -6.64 12.82 7.65
N ILE A 57 -5.85 11.74 7.74
CA ILE A 57 -4.84 11.43 6.72
C ILE A 57 -5.52 11.02 5.41
N ILE A 58 -6.58 10.21 5.47
CA ILE A 58 -7.39 9.86 4.29
C ILE A 58 -7.90 11.13 3.61
N GLN A 59 -8.50 12.07 4.36
CA GLN A 59 -9.00 13.33 3.82
C GLN A 59 -7.89 14.18 3.17
N LEU A 60 -6.70 14.25 3.78
CA LEU A 60 -5.56 14.97 3.18
C LEU A 60 -5.10 14.31 1.87
N MET A 61 -4.99 12.97 1.86
CA MET A 61 -4.62 12.21 0.67
C MET A 61 -5.68 12.33 -0.43
N GLU A 62 -6.97 12.39 -0.08
CA GLU A 62 -8.09 12.62 -1.02
C GLU A 62 -8.05 14.04 -1.59
N LYS A 63 -7.78 15.05 -0.75
CA LYS A 63 -7.69 16.46 -1.14
C LYS A 63 -6.59 16.71 -2.19
N TYR A 64 -5.46 16.02 -2.08
CA TYR A 64 -4.40 16.10 -3.08
C TYR A 64 -4.82 15.45 -4.40
N SER A 65 -4.89 16.24 -5.47
CA SER A 65 -5.05 15.72 -6.83
C SER A 65 -3.70 15.38 -7.43
N SER A 66 -3.51 14.13 -7.84
CA SER A 66 -2.25 13.61 -8.39
C SER A 66 -1.79 14.46 -9.57
N ASN A 67 -0.59 15.01 -9.44
CA ASN A 67 0.09 15.76 -10.49
C ASN A 67 1.51 15.23 -10.66
N SER A 68 1.81 14.70 -11.85
CA SER A 68 3.12 14.08 -12.10
C SER A 68 4.29 15.05 -11.98
N VAL A 69 4.08 16.35 -12.15
CA VAL A 69 5.11 17.38 -11.91
C VAL A 69 5.60 17.33 -10.46
N ASP A 70 4.71 17.07 -9.51
CA ASP A 70 5.03 17.07 -8.08
C ASP A 70 5.81 15.81 -7.66
N TRP A 71 5.46 14.65 -8.23
CA TRP A 71 5.92 13.36 -7.74
C TRP A 71 6.91 12.61 -8.63
N ASN A 72 7.04 12.94 -9.91
CA ASN A 72 7.84 12.13 -10.86
C ASN A 72 9.32 12.00 -10.46
N GLN A 73 9.87 13.03 -9.82
CA GLN A 73 11.24 13.01 -9.28
C GLN A 73 11.49 11.92 -8.22
N TYR A 74 10.45 11.42 -7.56
CA TYR A 74 10.53 10.35 -6.56
C TYR A 74 10.21 8.96 -7.15
N THR A 75 9.79 8.87 -8.42
CA THR A 75 9.29 7.63 -9.02
C THR A 75 10.37 6.93 -9.83
N LEU A 76 11.15 6.07 -9.18
CA LEU A 76 12.18 5.28 -9.85
C LEU A 76 11.68 3.85 -10.08
N PHE A 77 11.38 3.51 -11.33
CA PHE A 77 11.05 2.14 -11.72
C PHE A 77 12.29 1.23 -11.81
N ASP A 78 12.08 -0.05 -11.51
CA ASP A 78 13.00 -1.14 -11.85
C ASP A 78 12.16 -2.33 -12.34
N HIS A 79 12.06 -2.48 -13.65
CA HIS A 79 11.19 -3.50 -14.26
C HIS A 79 11.70 -4.94 -14.08
N SER A 80 12.90 -5.14 -13.52
CA SER A 80 13.34 -6.45 -13.07
C SER A 80 12.69 -6.88 -11.74
N ARG A 81 12.01 -5.96 -11.06
CA ARG A 81 11.31 -6.17 -9.78
C ARG A 81 9.80 -6.07 -9.96
N ALA A 82 9.08 -6.66 -9.02
CA ALA A 82 7.62 -6.50 -8.94
C ALA A 82 7.24 -5.02 -8.76
N TYR A 83 7.92 -4.35 -7.84
CA TYR A 83 7.79 -2.90 -7.61
C TYR A 83 9.05 -2.37 -6.90
N THR A 84 9.21 -1.05 -6.90
CA THR A 84 10.21 -0.34 -6.08
C THR A 84 9.51 0.46 -4.97
N ARG A 85 10.22 0.73 -3.86
CA ARG A 85 9.73 1.55 -2.74
C ARG A 85 10.62 2.78 -2.63
N ASN A 86 10.09 3.98 -2.88
CA ASN A 86 10.86 5.22 -2.98
C ASN A 86 10.43 6.16 -1.87
N LEU A 87 11.26 6.30 -0.83
CA LEU A 87 10.95 7.14 0.32
C LEU A 87 10.98 8.61 -0.10
N ILE A 88 9.94 9.36 0.28
CA ILE A 88 9.85 10.81 0.08
C ILE A 88 10.19 11.53 1.37
N ASP A 89 9.55 11.13 2.47
CA ASP A 89 9.66 11.77 3.78
C ASP A 89 9.59 10.70 4.88
N ASP A 90 10.48 10.77 5.88
CA ASP A 90 10.56 9.85 7.01
C ASP A 90 9.78 10.35 8.25
N GLY A 91 9.07 11.46 8.11
CA GLY A 91 8.10 11.96 9.07
C GLY A 91 8.69 12.26 10.42
N ASN A 92 9.98 12.61 10.49
CA ASN A 92 10.72 12.74 11.75
C ASN A 92 10.62 11.47 12.63
N GLY A 93 10.53 10.30 12.00
CA GLY A 93 10.35 9.00 12.64
C GLY A 93 8.91 8.64 13.01
N LYS A 94 7.91 9.46 12.68
CA LYS A 94 6.49 9.26 13.02
C LYS A 94 5.66 8.64 11.92
N PHE A 95 6.06 8.82 10.67
CA PHE A 95 5.43 8.17 9.52
C PHE A 95 6.44 8.00 8.40
N ASN A 96 6.22 7.06 7.49
CA ASN A 96 6.93 7.06 6.22
C ASN A 96 5.94 7.41 5.11
N LEU A 97 6.25 8.44 4.33
CA LEU A 97 5.57 8.73 3.08
C LEU A 97 6.46 8.27 1.92
N MET A 98 5.95 7.39 1.07
CA MET A 98 6.73 6.80 -0.01
C MET A 98 5.89 6.53 -1.26
N ILE A 99 6.54 6.51 -2.42
CA ILE A 99 5.95 6.04 -3.67
C ILE A 99 6.33 4.59 -3.93
N LEU A 100 5.35 3.78 -4.30
CA LEU A 100 5.58 2.49 -4.93
C LEU A 100 5.38 2.61 -6.44
N ALA A 101 6.40 2.18 -7.20
CA ALA A 101 6.35 2.12 -8.66
C ALA A 101 6.19 0.66 -9.09
N TRP A 102 5.03 0.31 -9.62
CA TRP A 102 4.59 -1.07 -9.89
C TRP A 102 4.85 -1.46 -11.34
N SER A 103 5.64 -2.50 -11.53
CA SER A 103 5.83 -3.09 -12.86
C SER A 103 4.51 -3.70 -13.37
N LYS A 104 4.33 -3.66 -14.69
CA LYS A 104 3.15 -4.20 -15.36
C LYS A 104 2.93 -5.68 -15.04
N GLY A 105 1.71 -6.06 -14.72
CA GLY A 105 1.29 -7.43 -14.41
C GLY A 105 1.86 -8.01 -13.11
N GLN A 106 2.53 -7.20 -12.30
CA GLN A 106 3.18 -7.65 -11.06
C GLN A 106 2.29 -7.44 -9.84
N LYS A 107 2.58 -8.19 -8.78
CA LYS A 107 1.83 -8.16 -7.52
C LYS A 107 2.77 -8.24 -6.32
N SER A 108 2.32 -7.70 -5.19
CA SER A 108 2.96 -7.95 -3.91
C SER A 108 2.69 -9.38 -3.42
N PRO A 109 3.48 -9.89 -2.46
CA PRO A 109 3.01 -10.94 -1.57
C PRO A 109 1.74 -10.51 -0.84
N ILE A 110 1.02 -11.49 -0.28
CA ILE A 110 0.00 -11.22 0.74
C ILE A 110 0.75 -10.83 2.01
N HIS A 111 0.41 -9.73 2.65
CA HIS A 111 1.15 -9.21 3.81
C HIS A 111 0.29 -8.45 4.82
N ASP A 112 0.83 -8.32 6.02
CA ASP A 112 0.33 -7.45 7.08
C ASP A 112 1.10 -6.10 7.12
N HIS A 113 0.77 -5.27 8.11
CA HIS A 113 1.33 -3.94 8.31
C HIS A 113 2.04 -3.77 9.65
N SER A 114 2.27 -4.85 10.41
CA SER A 114 2.96 -4.82 11.71
C SER A 114 2.36 -3.82 12.71
N GLY A 115 1.03 -3.70 12.73
CA GLY A 115 0.29 -2.76 13.58
C GLY A 115 0.32 -1.31 13.10
N SER A 116 0.88 -1.02 11.92
CA SER A 116 0.88 0.33 11.34
C SER A 116 -0.38 0.62 10.54
N HIS A 117 -0.86 1.86 10.64
CA HIS A 117 -1.88 2.38 9.73
C HIS A 117 -1.28 2.54 8.34
N CYS A 118 -1.95 2.04 7.30
CA CYS A 118 -1.56 2.20 5.90
C CYS A 118 -2.64 2.96 5.15
N VAL A 119 -2.30 4.12 4.60
CA VAL A 119 -3.15 4.87 3.66
C VAL A 119 -2.47 4.83 2.29
N MET A 120 -3.17 4.31 1.28
CA MET A 120 -2.68 4.19 -0.09
C MET A 120 -3.52 5.05 -1.03
N LYS A 121 -2.89 5.90 -1.83
CA LYS A 121 -3.52 6.65 -2.93
C LYS A 121 -2.95 6.21 -4.28
N ILE A 122 -3.80 6.05 -5.28
CA ILE A 122 -3.36 5.81 -6.66
C ILE A 122 -2.96 7.14 -7.30
N LEU A 123 -1.72 7.24 -7.78
CA LEU A 123 -1.21 8.43 -8.45
C LEU A 123 -1.31 8.32 -9.98
N ASP A 124 -1.00 7.16 -10.56
CA ASP A 124 -1.09 6.89 -11.99
C ASP A 124 -1.38 5.40 -12.26
N GLY A 125 -2.04 5.11 -13.37
CA GLY A 125 -2.53 3.77 -13.71
C GLY A 125 -3.67 3.30 -12.82
N GLU A 126 -3.77 1.99 -12.63
CA GLU A 126 -4.76 1.36 -11.74
C GLU A 126 -4.10 0.25 -10.92
N LEU A 127 -4.62 0.00 -9.73
CA LEU A 127 -4.18 -1.11 -8.87
C LEU A 127 -5.39 -1.87 -8.34
N GLN A 128 -5.27 -3.18 -8.30
CA GLN A 128 -6.23 -4.04 -7.62
C GLN A 128 -5.72 -4.39 -6.22
N GLU A 129 -6.55 -4.17 -5.22
CA GLU A 129 -6.40 -4.68 -3.86
C GLU A 129 -7.27 -5.93 -3.67
N THR A 130 -6.62 -7.00 -3.19
CA THR A 130 -7.29 -8.19 -2.67
C THR A 130 -7.09 -8.25 -1.17
N LEU A 131 -8.17 -8.13 -0.40
CA LEU A 131 -8.18 -8.31 1.04
C LEU A 131 -8.41 -9.79 1.39
N PHE A 132 -7.70 -10.27 2.41
CA PHE A 132 -7.83 -11.61 2.93
C PHE A 132 -8.11 -11.55 4.44
N ASN A 133 -8.92 -12.50 4.91
CA ASN A 133 -9.06 -12.73 6.33
C ASN A 133 -7.75 -13.28 6.91
N TRP A 134 -7.51 -13.01 8.19
CA TRP A 134 -6.46 -13.71 8.92
C TRP A 134 -6.72 -15.22 8.92
N PRO A 135 -5.68 -16.07 8.87
CA PRO A 135 -5.86 -17.51 8.97
C PRO A 135 -6.52 -17.83 10.31
N SER A 136 -7.64 -18.56 10.27
CA SER A 136 -8.31 -19.01 11.48
C SER A 136 -7.35 -19.89 12.29
N SER A 137 -7.20 -19.59 13.58
CA SER A 137 -6.82 -20.61 14.55
C SER A 137 -7.88 -21.68 14.47
N GLY A 138 -7.51 -22.86 13.95
CA GLY A 138 -8.44 -23.97 13.88
C GLY A 138 -9.10 -24.12 15.24
N GLU A 139 -10.43 -24.04 15.28
CA GLU A 139 -11.18 -24.52 16.43
C GLU A 139 -10.69 -25.95 16.66
N GLN A 140 -10.01 -26.18 17.78
CA GLN A 140 -9.92 -27.54 18.28
C GLN A 140 -11.37 -27.96 18.44
N GLN A 141 -11.84 -28.88 17.60
CA GLN A 141 -12.90 -29.75 18.03
C GLN A 141 -12.33 -30.43 19.26
N ASP A 142 -12.76 -29.96 20.43
CA ASP A 142 -12.74 -30.75 21.64
C ASP A 142 -13.52 -32.02 21.30
N GLU A 143 -12.81 -33.02 20.76
CA GLU A 143 -13.21 -34.40 20.89
C GLU A 143 -13.48 -34.58 22.38
N GLU A 144 -14.74 -34.74 22.75
CA GLU A 144 -15.16 -35.09 24.11
C GLU A 144 -14.38 -36.33 24.53
N VAL A 145 -13.27 -36.13 25.24
CA VAL A 145 -12.55 -37.22 25.88
C VAL A 145 -13.47 -37.70 27.00
N PRO A 146 -13.93 -38.97 26.98
CA PRO A 146 -14.81 -39.44 28.01
C PRO A 146 -14.07 -39.42 29.36
N VAL A 147 -14.80 -38.82 30.30
CA VAL A 147 -14.55 -38.66 31.72
C VAL A 147 -13.78 -39.82 32.36
N CYS A 148 -12.56 -39.48 32.80
CA CYS A 148 -11.73 -40.02 33.89
C CYS A 148 -11.70 -41.53 34.21
N ALA A 149 -10.49 -42.08 34.16
CA ALA A 149 -9.96 -42.98 35.18
C ALA A 149 -8.53 -42.55 35.57
N ASP A 150 -8.45 -41.86 36.71
CA ASP A 150 -7.43 -41.91 37.77
C ASP A 150 -6.00 -42.35 37.41
N ILE A 151 -4.97 -41.48 37.55
CA ILE A 151 -3.78 -41.71 38.42
C ILE A 151 -2.96 -40.41 38.65
N THR A 152 -2.51 -40.27 39.89
CA THR A 152 -1.61 -39.29 40.50
C THR A 152 -0.18 -39.25 39.94
N GLU A 153 0.40 -38.06 39.67
CA GLU A 153 1.73 -37.61 40.15
C GLU A 153 2.20 -36.27 39.54
N SER A 154 2.96 -35.51 40.34
CA SER A 154 3.49 -34.17 40.05
C SER A 154 4.70 -34.16 39.11
N SER A 155 4.83 -33.13 38.26
CA SER A 155 6.07 -32.34 38.19
C SER A 155 5.95 -31.07 37.33
N ALA A 156 6.69 -30.06 37.80
CA ALA A 156 7.00 -28.71 37.31
C ALA A 156 6.77 -28.31 35.83
N ALA A 157 6.37 -27.04 35.67
CA ALA A 157 6.31 -26.27 34.42
C ALA A 157 7.70 -26.06 33.77
N PRO A 158 7.74 -25.66 32.48
CA PRO A 158 7.76 -24.21 32.22
C PRO A 158 6.91 -23.77 31.01
N ALA A 159 6.61 -22.46 31.00
CA ALA A 159 5.97 -21.74 29.92
C ALA A 159 6.64 -22.02 28.56
N SER A 160 5.84 -22.38 27.55
CA SER A 160 6.27 -22.48 26.16
C SER A 160 5.35 -21.69 25.24
N ASN A 161 5.97 -20.76 24.51
CA ASN A 161 5.47 -20.04 23.33
C ASN A 161 4.34 -20.75 22.57
N THR A 162 3.16 -20.14 22.54
CA THR A 162 2.08 -20.54 21.63
C THR A 162 2.28 -19.86 20.27
N ASP A 163 3.20 -20.40 19.48
CA ASP A 163 3.23 -20.24 18.01
C ASP A 163 2.68 -21.53 17.37
N GLN A 164 1.56 -22.03 17.90
CA GLN A 164 0.98 -23.30 17.51
C GLN A 164 -0.03 -23.12 16.36
N HIS A 165 0.36 -23.64 15.18
CA HIS A 165 -0.51 -24.27 14.19
C HIS A 165 -1.69 -23.46 13.59
N LEU A 166 -1.43 -22.27 13.03
CA LEU A 166 -2.36 -21.59 12.10
C LEU A 166 -2.21 -22.03 10.63
N ASN A 167 -1.40 -23.06 10.35
CA ASN A 167 -0.84 -23.32 9.02
C ASN A 167 -1.46 -24.57 8.39
N GLY A 168 -2.22 -24.40 7.30
CA GLY A 168 -2.68 -25.53 6.48
C GLY A 168 -3.89 -25.28 5.59
N GLN A 169 -4.55 -24.12 5.69
CA GLN A 169 -5.74 -23.81 4.89
C GLN A 169 -5.47 -22.61 3.96
N PRO A 170 -6.08 -22.58 2.76
CA PRO A 170 -6.03 -21.41 1.90
C PRO A 170 -6.61 -20.16 2.57
N LEU A 171 -5.97 -19.01 2.37
CA LEU A 171 -6.48 -17.74 2.85
C LEU A 171 -7.78 -17.37 2.12
N ALA A 172 -8.82 -17.07 2.88
CA ALA A 172 -10.09 -16.64 2.33
C ALA A 172 -10.03 -15.17 1.88
N VAL A 173 -10.35 -14.93 0.60
CA VAL A 173 -10.53 -13.57 0.07
C VAL A 173 -11.80 -12.98 0.66
N SER A 174 -11.68 -11.80 1.30
CA SER A 174 -12.82 -11.07 1.86
C SER A 174 -13.35 -10.01 0.90
N LYS A 175 -12.47 -9.36 0.13
CA LYS A 175 -12.85 -8.30 -0.81
C LYS A 175 -11.83 -8.19 -1.95
N ASN A 176 -12.32 -7.84 -3.13
CA ASN A 176 -11.50 -7.40 -4.25
C ASN A 176 -11.97 -6.01 -4.69
N THR A 177 -11.04 -5.09 -4.95
CA THR A 177 -11.38 -3.74 -5.42
C THR A 177 -10.30 -3.23 -6.36
N VAL A 178 -10.71 -2.67 -7.50
CA VAL A 178 -9.80 -1.97 -8.43
C VAL A 178 -9.92 -0.48 -8.15
N TYR A 179 -8.78 0.15 -7.86
CA TYR A 179 -8.67 1.58 -7.62
C TYR A 179 -8.08 2.28 -8.84
N GLN A 180 -8.71 3.40 -9.18
CA GLN A 180 -8.37 4.33 -10.25
C GLN A 180 -7.58 5.53 -9.69
N PRO A 181 -6.93 6.34 -10.55
CA PRO A 181 -6.19 7.51 -10.10
C PRO A 181 -6.99 8.41 -9.16
N ASN A 182 -6.30 8.97 -8.18
CA ASN A 182 -6.82 9.77 -7.08
C ASN A 182 -7.63 9.04 -6.00
N GLN A 183 -8.08 7.80 -6.22
CA GLN A 183 -8.75 7.04 -5.17
C GLN A 183 -7.79 6.69 -4.04
N VAL A 184 -8.33 6.69 -2.82
CA VAL A 184 -7.63 6.41 -1.57
C VAL A 184 -8.25 5.17 -0.93
N THR A 185 -7.41 4.30 -0.38
CA THR A 185 -7.82 3.18 0.47
C THR A 185 -7.03 3.21 1.77
N TYR A 186 -7.57 2.52 2.78
CA TYR A 186 -6.99 2.40 4.10
C TYR A 186 -7.03 0.94 4.54
N VAL A 187 -5.92 0.48 5.12
CA VAL A 187 -5.82 -0.85 5.71
C VAL A 187 -5.00 -0.79 7.00
N HIS A 188 -5.35 -1.67 7.92
CA HIS A 188 -4.67 -1.92 9.18
C HIS A 188 -4.87 -3.40 9.51
N ASP A 189 -4.05 -3.97 10.38
CA ASP A 189 -4.09 -5.41 10.69
C ASP A 189 -5.44 -5.85 11.29
N ASN A 190 -6.16 -4.95 11.96
CA ASN A 190 -7.51 -5.22 12.45
C ASN A 190 -8.57 -5.38 11.33
N ILE A 191 -8.26 -4.96 10.09
CA ILE A 191 -9.12 -5.12 8.91
C ILE A 191 -8.81 -6.45 8.23
N GLY A 192 -7.52 -6.76 8.04
CA GLY A 192 -7.08 -7.99 7.39
C GLY A 192 -5.72 -7.87 6.73
N LEU A 193 -5.36 -8.92 6.01
CA LEU A 193 -4.18 -8.97 5.15
C LEU A 193 -4.53 -8.45 3.77
N HIS A 194 -3.55 -8.00 3.00
CA HIS A 194 -3.84 -7.62 1.62
C HIS A 194 -2.73 -7.95 0.62
N ARG A 195 -3.12 -7.95 -0.66
CA ARG A 195 -2.24 -8.00 -1.82
C ARG A 195 -2.61 -6.87 -2.76
N ILE A 196 -1.60 -6.15 -3.21
CA ILE A 196 -1.76 -5.14 -4.25
C ILE A 196 -1.17 -5.68 -5.55
N SER A 197 -1.88 -5.51 -6.66
CA SER A 197 -1.44 -5.91 -7.98
C SER A 197 -1.69 -4.83 -9.01
N ASN A 198 -0.77 -4.68 -9.95
CA ASN A 198 -0.99 -3.93 -11.18
C ASN A 198 -1.59 -4.89 -12.22
N PRO A 199 -2.90 -4.79 -12.54
CA PRO A 199 -3.54 -5.70 -13.49
C PRO A 199 -3.13 -5.41 -14.94
N SER A 200 -2.59 -4.23 -15.25
CA SER A 200 -2.20 -3.87 -16.61
C SER A 200 -1.01 -4.70 -17.09
N THR A 201 -1.12 -5.30 -18.27
CA THR A 201 0.00 -5.99 -18.95
C THR A 201 0.82 -5.05 -19.84
N GLU A 202 0.40 -3.79 -19.96
CA GLU A 202 0.94 -2.82 -20.91
C GLU A 202 1.75 -1.73 -20.22
N ARG A 203 1.26 -1.19 -19.10
CA ARG A 203 1.85 -0.02 -18.42
C ARG A 203 2.12 -0.29 -16.94
N GLY A 204 3.09 0.44 -16.39
CA GLY A 204 3.30 0.50 -14.94
C GLY A 204 2.18 1.28 -14.24
N ALA A 205 2.18 1.23 -12.91
CA ALA A 205 1.29 2.02 -12.07
C ALA A 205 2.07 2.66 -10.92
N VAL A 206 1.54 3.72 -10.33
CA VAL A 206 2.21 4.47 -9.26
C VAL A 206 1.21 4.70 -8.13
N SER A 207 1.63 4.41 -6.89
CA SER A 207 0.85 4.70 -5.69
C SER A 207 1.67 5.43 -4.64
N LEU A 208 1.01 6.31 -3.88
CA LEU A 208 1.54 6.96 -2.70
C LEU A 208 1.08 6.20 -1.46
N HIS A 209 2.00 5.86 -0.58
CA HIS A 209 1.73 5.14 0.67
C HIS A 209 2.20 5.97 1.86
N LEU A 210 1.34 6.08 2.87
CA LEU A 210 1.70 6.56 4.19
C LEU A 210 1.57 5.42 5.21
N TYR A 211 2.63 5.19 5.97
CA TYR A 211 2.63 4.27 7.12
C TYR A 211 2.90 5.00 8.42
N THR A 212 2.06 4.81 9.43
CA THR A 212 2.28 5.39 10.78
C THR A 212 1.81 4.43 11.88
N PRO A 213 2.64 4.12 12.90
CA PRO A 213 4.08 4.42 12.96
C PRO A 213 4.86 3.74 11.82
N PRO A 214 6.11 4.13 11.54
CA PRO A 214 6.96 3.44 10.58
C PRO A 214 7.29 2.02 11.04
N TYR A 215 7.46 1.10 10.09
CA TYR A 215 7.95 -0.26 10.37
C TYR A 215 9.04 -0.67 9.37
N GLN A 216 9.87 -1.63 9.78
CA GLN A 216 10.97 -2.16 8.94
C GLN A 216 10.73 -3.59 8.45
N MET A 217 9.85 -4.33 9.11
CA MET A 217 9.52 -5.72 8.76
C MET A 217 8.01 -5.92 8.86
N CYS A 218 7.48 -6.78 8.01
CA CYS A 218 6.10 -7.27 8.04
C CYS A 218 6.12 -8.79 7.92
N LYS A 219 4.97 -9.45 8.03
CA LYS A 219 4.81 -10.85 7.66
C LYS A 219 4.25 -10.93 6.25
N THR A 220 4.72 -11.95 5.52
CA THR A 220 4.17 -12.36 4.24
C THR A 220 3.52 -13.73 4.38
N PHE A 221 2.43 -13.96 3.65
CA PHE A 221 1.60 -15.13 3.80
C PHE A 221 1.49 -15.88 2.47
N GLU A 222 1.56 -17.21 2.56
CA GLU A 222 1.33 -18.09 1.43
C GLU A 222 -0.17 -18.33 1.24
N GLU A 223 -0.69 -17.99 0.05
CA GLU A 223 -2.12 -17.99 -0.24
C GLU A 223 -2.80 -19.35 -0.03
N ASN A 224 -2.13 -20.45 -0.39
CA ASN A 224 -2.74 -21.79 -0.35
C ASN A 224 -2.68 -22.46 1.02
N THR A 225 -1.83 -21.96 1.93
CA THR A 225 -1.54 -22.64 3.21
C THR A 225 -1.76 -21.73 4.42
N GLY A 226 -1.88 -20.42 4.20
CA GLY A 226 -1.91 -19.42 5.28
C GLY A 226 -0.56 -19.25 5.98
N LYS A 227 0.49 -19.96 5.54
CA LYS A 227 1.78 -19.98 6.23
C LYS A 227 2.43 -18.59 6.21
N ALA A 228 2.63 -18.04 7.39
CA ALA A 228 3.31 -16.77 7.59
C ALA A 228 4.84 -16.95 7.56
N ARG A 229 5.54 -15.95 7.04
CA ARG A 229 7.00 -15.81 7.11
C ARG A 229 7.33 -14.34 7.36
N SER A 230 8.26 -14.05 8.25
CA SER A 230 8.80 -12.69 8.37
C SER A 230 9.36 -12.26 7.02
N SER A 231 9.04 -11.04 6.61
CA SER A 231 9.76 -10.39 5.54
C SER A 231 11.21 -10.20 5.97
N GLY A 232 12.12 -10.12 5.00
CA GLY A 232 13.39 -9.41 5.25
C GLY A 232 13.12 -7.94 5.54
N VAL A 233 14.18 -7.17 5.83
CA VAL A 233 14.05 -5.71 5.99
C VAL A 233 13.45 -5.11 4.72
N CYS A 234 12.34 -4.40 4.87
CA CYS A 234 11.68 -3.67 3.80
C CYS A 234 12.55 -2.47 3.41
N SER A 235 13.54 -2.70 2.54
CA SER A 235 14.50 -1.67 2.12
C SER A 235 13.89 -0.71 1.10
N PHE A 236 14.32 0.56 1.16
CA PHE A 236 14.02 1.54 0.13
C PHE A 236 14.91 1.34 -1.11
N TYR A 237 14.32 1.61 -2.27
CA TYR A 237 15.00 1.68 -3.56
C TYR A 237 15.65 3.05 -3.74
N SER A 238 14.95 4.11 -3.40
CA SER A 238 15.47 5.49 -3.39
C SER A 238 15.00 6.22 -2.15
N ILE A 239 15.73 7.29 -1.79
CA ILE A 239 15.35 8.26 -0.77
C ILE A 239 15.42 9.63 -1.42
N ASN A 240 14.35 10.41 -1.31
CA ASN A 240 14.26 11.77 -1.85
C ASN A 240 14.66 11.85 -3.33
N GLY A 241 14.20 10.88 -4.13
CA GLY A 241 14.48 10.78 -5.58
C GLY A 241 15.88 10.25 -5.93
N GLN A 242 16.74 9.99 -4.95
CA GLN A 242 18.10 9.51 -5.19
C GLN A 242 18.19 8.00 -4.95
N ARG A 243 18.68 7.27 -5.95
CA ARG A 243 18.90 5.83 -5.87
C ARG A 243 19.90 5.50 -4.76
N ILE A 244 19.51 4.63 -3.82
CA ILE A 244 20.46 4.08 -2.84
C ILE A 244 21.39 3.11 -3.56
N GLN A 245 22.68 3.41 -3.59
CA GLN A 245 23.71 2.46 -4.01
C GLN A 245 23.94 1.45 -2.89
N LYS A 246 23.90 0.16 -3.22
CA LYS A 246 24.25 -0.93 -2.31
C LYS A 246 25.65 -1.40 -2.61
#